data_AF-A0A957ZVX1-F1
#
_entry.id   AF-A0A957ZVX1-F1
#
_cell.length_a   1.000
_cell.length_b   1.000
_cell.length_c   1.000
_cell.angle_alpha   90.00
_cell.angle_beta   90.00
_cell.angle_gamma   90.00
#
_symmetry.space_group_name_H-M   'P 1'
#
loop_
_entity.id
_entity.type
_entity.pdbx_description
1 polymer ?
#
loop_
_entity_poly.entity_id
_entity_poly.type
_entity_poly.pdbx_seq_one_letter_code
_entity_poly.pdbx_strand_id
1 'polypeptide(L)'
;LAEYGELTASVFRYDSGVAAVRLANSRGELIMLPFQGQQIWSAAFDGRNLTMQSMFDQPKATQTYLETYGGFLLHCGMTAMGVPTGDDTHPLHGELPNAPFQEAYLIAGEDELGPYLALGGRYRHTVAFSTNYVAAPLVTLRAGAASADIALEVTNLKQTPMELMYLAHINCRPVDNSTLVYSAQATPEHVRVRRSIPSHVKPGPGYVEFLDALAHDPSMHHVLKPDLAFDPEVVFFIDYLADEDGWAHSIQVHPDGRADYVAHRPEQLDHGVRWICRTPDQDALGLVLPATAEPEGYSAEKAKGNIKVLEGGSTWRCDMVVGALTPDEAAAMATKIDGIVGG
;
A
#
# COMPACT_ATOMS: atom_id res chain seq x y z
N LEU A 1 -24.21 8.72 -11.87
CA LEU A 1 -23.14 8.56 -12.87
C LEU A 1 -22.65 9.96 -13.21
N ALA A 2 -21.35 10.20 -13.11
CA ALA A 2 -20.69 11.40 -13.62
C ALA A 2 -19.75 10.96 -14.76
N GLU A 3 -19.66 11.76 -15.81
CA GLU A 3 -18.89 11.46 -17.03
C GLU A 3 -18.02 12.67 -17.38
N TYR A 4 -16.78 12.42 -17.78
CA TYR A 4 -15.82 13.45 -18.19
C TYR A 4 -14.90 12.88 -19.29
N GLY A 5 -15.30 13.05 -20.55
CA GLY A 5 -14.64 12.36 -21.66
C GLY A 5 -14.85 10.84 -21.59
N GLU A 6 -13.77 10.07 -21.67
CA GLU A 6 -13.83 8.60 -21.47
C GLU A 6 -13.91 8.18 -20.00
N LEU A 7 -13.72 9.13 -19.07
CA LEU A 7 -13.71 8.85 -17.64
C LEU A 7 -15.14 8.81 -17.10
N THR A 8 -15.40 7.87 -16.21
CA THR A 8 -16.69 7.74 -15.54
C THR A 8 -16.52 7.54 -14.03
N ALA A 9 -17.46 8.09 -13.26
CA ALA A 9 -17.63 7.80 -11.84
C ALA A 9 -19.06 7.33 -11.56
N SER A 10 -19.20 6.14 -10.99
CA SER A 10 -20.49 5.59 -10.58
C SER A 10 -20.49 5.26 -9.10
N VAL A 11 -21.60 5.52 -8.42
CA VAL A 11 -21.77 5.21 -7.00
C VAL A 11 -22.67 4.01 -6.84
N PHE A 12 -22.36 3.15 -5.88
CA PHE A 12 -23.18 2.01 -5.52
C PHE A 12 -23.00 1.69 -4.04
N ARG A 13 -23.78 0.71 -3.55
CA ARG A 13 -23.66 0.20 -2.20
C ARG A 13 -23.58 -1.32 -2.27
N TYR A 14 -22.61 -1.90 -1.58
CA TYR A 14 -22.51 -3.34 -1.40
C TYR A 14 -23.69 -3.86 -0.56
N ASP A 15 -23.99 -5.16 -0.66
CA ASP A 15 -25.04 -5.79 0.16
C ASP A 15 -24.72 -5.71 1.66
N SER A 16 -23.44 -5.62 2.01
CA SER A 16 -22.96 -5.32 3.36
C SER A 16 -23.35 -3.92 3.88
N GLY A 17 -23.88 -3.05 3.02
CA GLY A 17 -24.26 -1.68 3.33
C GLY A 17 -23.16 -0.64 3.13
N VAL A 18 -21.93 -1.05 2.81
CA VAL A 18 -20.79 -0.15 2.56
C VAL A 18 -20.97 0.58 1.23
N ALA A 19 -20.88 1.92 1.26
CA ALA A 19 -20.94 2.74 0.05
C ALA A 19 -19.62 2.68 -0.71
N ALA A 20 -19.70 2.70 -2.04
CA ALA A 20 -18.54 2.63 -2.93
C ALA A 20 -18.68 3.59 -4.11
N VAL A 21 -17.53 4.03 -4.62
CA VAL A 21 -17.40 4.77 -5.89
C VAL A 21 -16.52 3.95 -6.81
N ARG A 22 -16.99 3.67 -8.02
CA ARG A 22 -16.17 3.16 -9.11
C ARG A 22 -15.71 4.32 -9.98
N LEU A 23 -14.40 4.53 -10.09
CA LEU A 23 -13.77 5.36 -11.11
C LEU A 23 -13.32 4.44 -12.25
N ALA A 24 -13.61 4.78 -13.50
CA ALA A 24 -13.21 3.97 -14.65
C ALA A 24 -12.79 4.83 -15.85
N ASN A 25 -11.93 4.26 -16.68
CA ASN A 25 -11.47 4.82 -17.96
C ASN A 25 -11.43 3.70 -19.02
N SER A 26 -10.79 3.95 -20.18
CA SER A 26 -10.71 2.94 -21.25
C SER A 26 -9.83 1.71 -20.94
N ARG A 27 -8.94 1.79 -19.94
CA ARG A 27 -8.00 0.72 -19.56
C ARG A 27 -8.34 0.01 -18.26
N GLY A 28 -9.25 0.51 -17.44
CA GLY A 28 -9.59 -0.15 -16.19
C GLY A 28 -10.47 0.64 -15.24
N GLU A 29 -10.53 0.16 -14.00
CA GLU A 29 -11.31 0.74 -12.93
C GLU A 29 -10.67 0.60 -11.54
N LEU A 30 -11.03 1.53 -10.66
CA LEU A 30 -10.81 1.47 -9.23
C LEU A 30 -12.17 1.49 -8.53
N ILE A 31 -12.37 0.60 -7.57
CA ILE A 31 -13.49 0.66 -6.64
C ILE A 31 -12.97 1.16 -5.30
N MET A 32 -13.49 2.29 -4.85
CA MET A 32 -13.05 2.98 -3.65
C MET A 32 -14.16 3.08 -2.61
N LEU A 33 -13.78 3.10 -1.32
CA LEU A 33 -14.69 3.18 -0.18
C LEU A 33 -14.68 4.60 0.40
N PRO A 34 -15.47 5.55 -0.13
CA PRO A 34 -15.35 6.98 0.16
C PRO A 34 -15.42 7.33 1.65
N PHE A 35 -16.13 6.53 2.45
CA PHE A 35 -16.39 6.79 3.87
C PHE A 35 -15.74 5.78 4.82
N GLN A 36 -14.93 4.83 4.32
CA GLN A 36 -14.27 3.82 5.15
C GLN A 36 -12.79 3.72 4.77
N GLY A 37 -11.94 4.40 5.55
CA GLY A 37 -10.51 4.55 5.33
C GLY A 37 -10.10 5.23 4.02
N GLN A 38 -11.08 5.63 3.20
CA GLN A 38 -10.90 5.96 1.78
C GLN A 38 -10.06 4.92 1.02
N GLN A 39 -10.26 3.64 1.35
CA GLN A 39 -9.53 2.53 0.75
C GLN A 39 -9.77 2.48 -0.76
N ILE A 40 -8.78 1.97 -1.50
CA ILE A 40 -9.04 1.32 -2.78
C ILE A 40 -9.41 -0.12 -2.45
N TRP A 41 -10.69 -0.48 -2.55
CA TRP A 41 -11.14 -1.85 -2.32
C TRP A 41 -10.68 -2.78 -3.43
N SER A 42 -10.82 -2.36 -4.69
CA SER A 42 -10.42 -3.17 -5.85
C SER A 42 -9.77 -2.29 -6.91
N ALA A 43 -8.76 -2.83 -7.60
CA ALA A 43 -8.12 -2.19 -8.75
C ALA A 43 -7.99 -3.20 -9.89
N ALA A 44 -8.46 -2.84 -11.08
CA ALA A 44 -8.39 -3.68 -12.26
C ALA A 44 -7.97 -2.87 -13.49
N PHE A 45 -6.94 -3.33 -14.20
CA PHE A 45 -6.43 -2.69 -15.40
C PHE A 45 -6.10 -3.74 -16.46
N ASP A 46 -6.30 -3.37 -17.73
CA ASP A 46 -6.03 -4.20 -18.93
C ASP A 46 -6.61 -5.62 -18.83
N GLY A 47 -7.82 -5.73 -18.26
CA GLY A 47 -8.55 -7.00 -18.11
C GLY A 47 -8.07 -7.89 -16.96
N ARG A 48 -7.23 -7.39 -16.05
CA ARG A 48 -6.76 -8.12 -14.86
C ARG A 48 -7.19 -7.44 -13.57
N ASN A 49 -7.55 -8.23 -12.56
CA ASN A 49 -7.69 -7.76 -11.19
C ASN A 49 -6.31 -7.80 -10.51
N LEU A 50 -5.84 -6.65 -10.05
CA LEU A 50 -4.56 -6.50 -9.35
C LEU A 50 -4.72 -6.77 -7.85
N THR A 51 -5.94 -6.78 -7.33
CA THR A 51 -6.21 -6.90 -5.89
C THR A 51 -5.99 -8.32 -5.38
N MET A 52 -5.37 -8.43 -4.20
CA MET A 52 -5.20 -9.67 -3.47
C MET A 52 -6.47 -10.54 -3.43
N GLN A 53 -6.29 -11.83 -3.24
CA GLN A 53 -7.37 -12.74 -2.90
C GLN A 53 -7.52 -12.83 -1.38
N SER A 54 -8.75 -12.70 -0.89
CA SER A 54 -9.12 -12.96 0.50
C SER A 54 -10.49 -13.63 0.59
N MET A 55 -10.87 -14.03 1.80
CA MET A 55 -12.17 -14.59 2.12
C MET A 55 -13.32 -13.56 2.15
N PHE A 56 -13.05 -12.28 1.82
CA PHE A 56 -14.04 -11.21 1.84
C PHE A 56 -14.53 -10.88 0.43
N ASP A 57 -15.73 -11.33 0.08
CA ASP A 57 -16.37 -11.01 -1.21
C ASP A 57 -16.76 -9.53 -1.35
N GLN A 58 -16.92 -8.84 -0.22
CA GLN A 58 -17.31 -7.43 -0.13
C GLN A 58 -16.75 -6.81 1.16
N PRO A 59 -16.53 -5.48 1.20
CA PRO A 59 -16.12 -4.81 2.42
C PRO A 59 -17.22 -4.92 3.48
N LYS A 60 -16.85 -4.97 4.76
CA LYS A 60 -17.80 -4.93 5.87
C LYS A 60 -17.68 -3.59 6.60
N ALA A 61 -18.82 -3.05 7.04
CA ALA A 61 -18.87 -1.81 7.80
C ALA A 61 -18.38 -2.05 9.24
N THR A 62 -17.06 -1.94 9.44
CA THR A 62 -16.39 -2.16 10.73
C THR A 62 -15.18 -1.24 10.82
N GLN A 63 -14.73 -0.94 12.04
CA GLN A 63 -13.45 -0.27 12.30
C GLN A 63 -12.34 -1.27 12.65
N THR A 64 -12.69 -2.54 12.88
CA THR A 64 -11.74 -3.61 13.19
C THR A 64 -10.96 -4.00 11.93
N TYR A 65 -9.64 -3.79 11.94
CA TYR A 65 -8.77 -4.02 10.78
C TYR A 65 -9.02 -5.36 10.05
N LEU A 66 -8.91 -6.49 10.77
CA LEU A 66 -8.99 -7.82 10.17
C LEU A 66 -10.41 -8.27 9.78
N GLU A 67 -11.47 -7.59 10.22
CA GLU A 67 -12.85 -8.00 9.92
C GLU A 67 -13.32 -7.58 8.52
N THR A 68 -12.46 -6.90 7.74
CA THR A 68 -12.75 -6.48 6.36
C THR A 68 -11.47 -6.40 5.52
N TYR A 69 -10.47 -7.22 5.83
CA TYR A 69 -9.15 -7.15 5.18
C TYR A 69 -9.15 -7.86 3.81
N GLY A 70 -9.52 -7.11 2.76
CA GLY A 70 -9.50 -7.59 1.38
C GLY A 70 -9.29 -6.49 0.33
N GLY A 71 -8.94 -5.27 0.77
CA GLY A 71 -8.76 -4.12 -0.11
C GLY A 71 -7.39 -4.12 -0.80
N PHE A 72 -7.34 -3.48 -1.97
CA PHE A 72 -6.10 -3.22 -2.70
C PHE A 72 -5.17 -2.23 -2.02
N LEU A 73 -5.69 -1.12 -1.49
CA LEU A 73 -4.91 -0.15 -0.72
C LEU A 73 -5.64 0.21 0.56
N LEU A 74 -4.94 0.06 1.68
CA LEU A 74 -5.36 0.58 2.98
C LEU A 74 -4.31 1.56 3.52
N HIS A 75 -4.76 2.71 4.01
CA HIS A 75 -3.90 3.65 4.72
C HIS A 75 -3.75 3.20 6.18
N CYS A 76 -2.55 2.74 6.59
CA CYS A 76 -2.24 2.35 7.96
C CYS A 76 -1.55 3.48 8.71
N GLY A 77 -1.92 3.71 9.98
CA GLY A 77 -1.51 4.90 10.73
C GLY A 77 -2.70 5.59 11.42
N MET A 78 -2.60 6.85 11.86
CA MET A 78 -1.45 7.76 11.72
C MET A 78 -0.69 7.95 13.03
N THR A 79 -1.40 7.86 14.16
CA THR A 79 -0.78 8.05 15.48
C THR A 79 0.14 6.89 15.89
N ALA A 80 -0.13 5.70 15.37
CA ALA A 80 0.68 4.50 15.50
C ALA A 80 0.33 3.53 14.36
N MET A 81 1.23 2.60 14.05
CA MET A 81 1.08 1.64 12.96
C MET A 81 1.79 0.32 13.30
N GLY A 82 1.45 -0.75 12.58
CA GLY A 82 2.08 -2.05 12.72
C GLY A 82 1.38 -2.95 13.74
N VAL A 83 2.08 -4.01 14.15
CA VAL A 83 1.60 -4.98 15.12
C VAL A 83 1.88 -4.46 16.54
N PRO A 84 0.87 -4.17 17.37
CA PRO A 84 1.11 -3.66 18.72
C PRO A 84 1.88 -4.69 19.57
N THR A 85 2.85 -4.21 20.35
CA THR A 85 3.68 -5.02 21.25
C THR A 85 3.73 -4.43 22.66
N GLY A 86 3.96 -5.28 23.67
CA GLY A 86 4.16 -4.80 25.05
C GLY A 86 3.03 -3.91 25.55
N ASP A 87 3.37 -2.64 25.83
CA ASP A 87 2.46 -1.61 26.34
C ASP A 87 1.73 -0.81 25.23
N ASP A 88 1.90 -1.19 23.95
CA ASP A 88 1.17 -0.57 22.85
C ASP A 88 -0.34 -0.77 23.03
N THR A 89 -1.10 0.32 22.91
CA THR A 89 -2.57 0.32 23.06
C THR A 89 -3.32 0.66 21.77
N HIS A 90 -2.58 0.87 20.68
CA HIS A 90 -3.15 1.15 19.38
C HIS A 90 -3.73 -0.13 18.75
N PRO A 91 -4.77 -0.02 17.91
CA PRO A 91 -5.24 -1.14 17.12
C PRO A 91 -4.17 -1.59 16.11
N LEU A 92 -4.27 -2.84 15.66
CA LEU A 92 -3.43 -3.38 14.59
C LEU A 92 -3.51 -2.46 13.35
N HIS A 93 -2.35 -1.96 12.91
CA HIS A 93 -2.20 -1.01 11.81
C HIS A 93 -2.84 0.38 11.99
N GLY A 94 -3.16 0.77 13.22
CA GLY A 94 -3.63 2.12 13.54
C GLY A 94 -5.11 2.36 13.22
N GLU A 95 -5.55 3.60 13.38
CA GLU A 95 -6.95 4.02 13.27
C GLU A 95 -7.42 4.30 11.83
N LEU A 96 -6.51 4.62 10.91
CA LEU A 96 -6.85 5.04 9.54
C LEU A 96 -7.46 3.96 8.65
N PRO A 97 -7.07 2.66 8.69
CA PRO A 97 -7.47 1.70 7.67
C PRO A 97 -8.97 1.63 7.45
N ASN A 98 -9.76 1.74 8.52
CA ASN A 98 -11.22 1.71 8.47
C ASN A 98 -11.86 2.96 9.09
N ALA A 99 -11.13 4.08 9.10
CA ALA A 99 -11.62 5.34 9.66
C ALA A 99 -12.94 5.79 8.99
N PRO A 100 -13.94 6.27 9.75
CA PRO A 100 -15.18 6.77 9.18
C PRO A 100 -14.99 8.19 8.65
N PHE A 101 -14.54 8.32 7.40
CA PHE A 101 -14.34 9.61 6.73
C PHE A 101 -15.63 10.44 6.74
N GLN A 102 -15.51 11.73 7.08
CA GLN A 102 -16.68 12.62 7.20
C GLN A 102 -17.04 13.31 5.89
N GLU A 103 -16.05 13.52 5.03
CA GLU A 103 -16.22 14.16 3.72
C GLU A 103 -15.64 13.26 2.63
N ALA A 104 -16.34 13.21 1.49
CA ALA A 104 -15.85 12.64 0.25
C ALA A 104 -16.33 13.50 -0.92
N TYR A 105 -15.49 13.69 -1.93
CA TYR A 105 -15.78 14.51 -3.09
C TYR A 105 -15.11 13.94 -4.34
N LEU A 106 -15.74 14.19 -5.48
CA LEU A 106 -15.20 13.86 -6.81
C LEU A 106 -14.68 15.14 -7.45
N ILE A 107 -13.47 15.09 -8.02
CA ILE A 107 -12.89 16.14 -8.85
C ILE A 107 -12.88 15.63 -10.29
N ALA A 108 -13.39 16.45 -11.21
CA ALA A 108 -13.15 16.29 -12.64
C ALA A 108 -12.30 17.47 -13.09
N GLY A 109 -11.16 17.20 -13.71
CA GLY A 109 -10.20 18.23 -14.07
C GLY A 109 -9.30 17.80 -15.22
N GLU A 110 -8.47 18.74 -15.64
CA GLU A 110 -7.46 18.55 -16.69
C GLU A 110 -6.22 19.32 -16.25
N ASP A 111 -5.06 18.69 -16.36
CA ASP A 111 -3.76 19.29 -16.11
C ASP A 111 -2.81 19.01 -17.30
N GLU A 112 -1.51 19.24 -17.14
CA GLU A 112 -0.51 19.02 -18.19
C GLU A 112 -0.42 17.56 -18.66
N LEU A 113 -0.89 16.59 -17.84
CA LEU A 113 -0.97 15.17 -18.17
C LEU A 113 -2.33 14.76 -18.73
N GLY A 114 -3.25 15.72 -18.91
CA GLY A 114 -4.55 15.54 -19.53
C GLY A 114 -5.72 15.34 -18.55
N PRO A 115 -6.89 14.91 -19.07
CA PRO A 115 -8.11 14.75 -18.29
C PRO A 115 -8.01 13.70 -17.19
N TYR A 116 -8.60 13.97 -16.04
CA TYR A 116 -8.65 13.05 -14.90
C TYR A 116 -9.96 13.13 -14.11
N LEU A 117 -10.27 12.03 -13.43
CA LEU A 117 -11.20 12.00 -12.30
C LEU A 117 -10.43 11.63 -11.03
N ALA A 118 -10.69 12.33 -9.94
CA ALA A 118 -10.11 12.01 -8.65
C ALA A 118 -11.17 11.89 -7.56
N LEU A 119 -11.04 10.89 -6.69
CA LEU A 119 -11.81 10.78 -5.45
C LEU A 119 -10.92 11.24 -4.31
N GLY A 120 -11.38 12.25 -3.58
CA GLY A 120 -10.74 12.72 -2.36
C GLY A 120 -11.74 12.80 -1.22
N GLY A 121 -11.24 13.11 -0.03
CA GLY A 121 -12.08 13.30 1.14
C GLY A 121 -11.30 13.80 2.35
N ARG A 122 -11.97 13.87 3.49
CA ARG A 122 -11.35 14.31 4.74
C ARG A 122 -11.82 13.46 5.91
N TYR A 123 -10.83 13.04 6.69
CA TYR A 123 -11.02 12.43 8.00
C TYR A 123 -10.35 13.29 9.06
N ARG A 124 -11.16 13.89 9.94
CA ARG A 124 -10.66 14.55 11.14
C ARG A 124 -10.66 13.56 12.29
N HIS A 125 -9.47 13.22 12.78
CA HIS A 125 -9.32 12.43 13.99
C HIS A 125 -9.08 13.37 15.18
N THR A 126 -9.89 13.29 16.23
CA THR A 126 -9.76 14.15 17.41
C THR A 126 -9.94 13.33 18.68
N VAL A 127 -8.93 13.33 19.53
CA VAL A 127 -8.93 12.67 20.83
C VAL A 127 -8.42 13.67 21.86
N ALA A 128 -9.26 14.03 22.84
CA ALA A 128 -8.90 14.98 23.89
C ALA A 128 -7.60 14.56 24.58
N PHE A 129 -6.74 15.54 24.88
CA PHE A 129 -5.41 15.35 25.49
C PHE A 129 -4.39 14.53 24.68
N SER A 130 -4.76 14.01 23.50
CA SER A 130 -3.88 13.22 22.64
C SER A 130 -3.64 13.95 21.31
N THR A 131 -4.57 13.85 20.36
CA THR A 131 -4.35 14.25 18.97
C THR A 131 -5.53 15.03 18.37
N ASN A 132 -5.25 15.83 17.35
CA ASN A 132 -6.24 16.47 16.51
C ASN A 132 -5.59 16.72 15.15
N TYR A 133 -5.90 15.92 14.14
CA TYR A 133 -5.36 16.03 12.79
C TYR A 133 -6.44 15.83 11.73
N VAL A 134 -6.16 16.26 10.50
CA VAL A 134 -6.95 15.94 9.31
C VAL A 134 -6.09 15.12 8.35
N ALA A 135 -6.59 13.95 7.95
CA ALA A 135 -6.10 13.20 6.81
C ALA A 135 -6.94 13.50 5.57
N ALA A 136 -6.27 13.80 4.46
CA ALA A 136 -6.88 14.11 3.18
C ALA A 136 -6.18 13.32 2.06
N PRO A 137 -6.64 12.08 1.78
CA PRO A 137 -6.21 11.33 0.62
C PRO A 137 -6.86 11.87 -0.66
N LEU A 138 -6.19 11.62 -1.77
CA LEU A 138 -6.67 11.90 -3.12
C LEU A 138 -6.14 10.81 -4.06
N VAL A 139 -7.05 10.11 -4.73
CA VAL A 139 -6.70 9.10 -5.74
C VAL A 139 -7.18 9.59 -7.10
N THR A 140 -6.26 9.71 -8.05
CA THR A 140 -6.48 10.27 -9.38
C THR A 140 -6.35 9.19 -10.45
N LEU A 141 -7.40 9.03 -11.25
CA LEU A 141 -7.42 8.18 -12.45
C LEU A 141 -7.45 9.07 -13.70
N ARG A 142 -6.49 8.87 -14.59
CA ARG A 142 -6.33 9.66 -15.82
C ARG A 142 -6.92 8.94 -17.03
N ALA A 143 -7.36 9.68 -18.04
CA ALA A 143 -7.82 9.10 -19.29
C ALA A 143 -6.68 8.28 -19.94
N GLY A 144 -6.99 7.07 -20.41
CA GLY A 144 -6.07 6.17 -21.10
C GLY A 144 -4.95 5.56 -20.26
N ALA A 145 -4.95 5.78 -18.93
CA ALA A 145 -3.92 5.26 -18.03
C ALA A 145 -4.31 3.90 -17.43
N ALA A 146 -3.35 2.97 -17.33
CA ALA A 146 -3.50 1.74 -16.55
C ALA A 146 -2.96 1.91 -15.11
N SER A 147 -2.91 3.14 -14.61
CA SER A 147 -2.35 3.50 -13.31
C SER A 147 -3.15 4.61 -12.66
N ALA A 148 -2.93 4.77 -11.36
CA ALA A 148 -3.53 5.80 -10.53
C ALA A 148 -2.49 6.47 -9.65
N ASP A 149 -2.58 7.80 -9.55
CA ASP A 149 -1.77 8.60 -8.64
C ASP A 149 -2.47 8.66 -7.29
N ILE A 150 -1.75 8.39 -6.20
CA ILE A 150 -2.26 8.43 -4.83
C ILE A 150 -1.45 9.45 -4.05
N ALA A 151 -2.13 10.43 -3.46
CA ALA A 151 -1.56 11.34 -2.49
C ALA A 151 -2.28 11.21 -1.15
N LEU A 152 -1.54 11.39 -0.05
CA LEU A 152 -2.09 11.57 1.28
C LEU A 152 -1.43 12.77 1.94
N GLU A 153 -2.24 13.73 2.36
CA GLU A 153 -1.82 14.83 3.22
C GLU A 153 -2.37 14.65 4.63
N VAL A 154 -1.52 14.87 5.65
CA VAL A 154 -1.93 14.93 7.05
C VAL A 154 -1.50 16.23 7.68
N THR A 155 -2.47 17.01 8.15
CA THR A 155 -2.23 18.27 8.84
C THR A 155 -2.49 18.12 10.34
N ASN A 156 -1.48 18.42 11.15
CA ASN A 156 -1.63 18.48 12.61
C ASN A 156 -2.37 19.78 12.98
N LEU A 157 -3.60 19.67 13.50
CA LEU A 157 -4.41 20.81 13.91
C LEU A 157 -4.12 21.30 15.34
N LYS A 158 -3.24 20.62 16.08
CA LYS A 158 -2.75 21.10 17.38
C LYS A 158 -1.64 22.13 17.19
N GLN A 159 -1.30 22.82 18.28
CA GLN A 159 -0.12 23.67 18.38
C GLN A 159 1.12 22.92 18.91
N THR A 160 0.91 21.71 19.47
CA THR A 160 2.00 20.85 19.94
C THR A 160 2.38 19.85 18.86
N PRO A 161 3.61 19.30 18.89
CA PRO A 161 4.00 18.20 18.01
C PRO A 161 3.08 16.99 18.13
N MET A 162 3.04 16.19 17.07
CA MET A 162 2.35 14.91 16.97
C MET A 162 3.32 13.89 16.41
N GLU A 163 3.47 12.74 17.08
CA GLU A 163 4.20 11.61 16.52
C GLU A 163 3.40 10.96 15.38
N LEU A 164 4.10 10.50 14.35
CA LEU A 164 3.52 10.04 13.10
C LEU A 164 4.16 8.72 12.67
N MET A 165 3.31 7.76 12.32
CA MET A 165 3.66 6.52 11.65
C MET A 165 2.66 6.25 10.53
N TYR A 166 3.16 5.93 9.34
CA TYR A 166 2.32 5.60 8.19
C TYR A 166 2.88 4.41 7.41
N LEU A 167 1.98 3.61 6.86
CA LEU A 167 2.27 2.58 5.87
C LEU A 167 1.12 2.51 4.85
N ALA A 168 1.46 2.55 3.58
CA ALA A 168 0.51 2.30 2.49
C ALA A 168 0.42 0.81 2.24
N HIS A 169 -0.66 0.17 2.69
CA HIS A 169 -0.82 -1.26 2.58
C HIS A 169 -1.37 -1.65 1.20
N ILE A 170 -0.49 -1.70 0.20
CA ILE A 170 -0.81 -2.03 -1.20
C ILE A 170 -0.76 -3.55 -1.42
N ASN A 171 -1.91 -4.20 -1.54
CA ASN A 171 -2.08 -5.64 -1.63
C ASN A 171 -2.33 -6.11 -3.07
N CYS A 172 -1.26 -6.35 -3.80
CA CYS A 172 -1.32 -6.95 -5.13
C CYS A 172 -1.68 -8.45 -5.05
N ARG A 173 -2.19 -8.99 -6.15
CA ARG A 173 -2.36 -10.43 -6.35
C ARG A 173 -1.04 -11.02 -6.84
N PRO A 174 -0.45 -11.99 -6.12
CA PRO A 174 0.71 -12.70 -6.65
C PRO A 174 0.30 -13.54 -7.87
N VAL A 175 1.20 -13.65 -8.83
CA VAL A 175 1.03 -14.51 -10.00
C VAL A 175 2.17 -15.51 -10.07
N ASP A 176 1.82 -16.79 -10.19
CA ASP A 176 2.78 -17.88 -10.27
C ASP A 176 3.80 -17.68 -11.41
N ASN A 177 5.05 -17.96 -11.09
CA ASN A 177 6.22 -17.80 -11.97
C ASN A 177 6.51 -16.35 -12.36
N SER A 178 5.92 -15.37 -11.67
CA SER A 178 6.30 -13.97 -11.84
C SER A 178 7.65 -13.68 -11.20
N THR A 179 8.33 -12.68 -11.75
CA THR A 179 9.60 -12.17 -11.23
C THR A 179 9.40 -10.80 -10.60
N LEU A 180 9.91 -10.60 -9.39
CA LEU A 180 9.88 -9.32 -8.68
C LEU A 180 11.14 -8.53 -9.02
N VAL A 181 10.99 -7.33 -9.57
CA VAL A 181 12.08 -6.42 -9.92
C VAL A 181 11.82 -5.08 -9.23
N TYR A 182 12.81 -4.55 -8.53
CA TYR A 182 12.62 -3.37 -7.68
C TYR A 182 13.93 -2.61 -7.46
N SER A 183 13.85 -1.29 -7.27
CA SER A 183 15.02 -0.41 -7.18
C SER A 183 15.70 -0.46 -5.81
N ALA A 184 16.20 -1.62 -5.42
CA ALA A 184 17.01 -1.82 -4.22
C ALA A 184 18.10 -2.87 -4.44
N GLN A 185 19.19 -2.77 -3.69
CA GLN A 185 20.25 -3.78 -3.74
C GLN A 185 19.75 -5.07 -3.09
N ALA A 186 19.73 -6.18 -3.82
CA ALA A 186 19.25 -7.47 -3.32
C ALA A 186 20.30 -8.19 -2.45
N THR A 187 20.76 -7.52 -1.39
CA THR A 187 21.72 -8.07 -0.42
C THR A 187 21.07 -8.20 0.96
N PRO A 188 21.58 -9.06 1.86
CA PRO A 188 21.07 -9.19 3.23
C PRO A 188 21.06 -7.88 4.03
N GLU A 189 21.95 -6.94 3.70
CA GLU A 189 22.03 -5.63 4.34
C GLU A 189 20.84 -4.74 3.98
N HIS A 190 20.40 -4.77 2.72
CA HIS A 190 19.39 -3.87 2.16
C HIS A 190 18.01 -4.52 2.02
N VAL A 191 17.93 -5.85 2.02
CA VAL A 191 16.69 -6.63 1.97
C VAL A 191 16.71 -7.60 3.15
N ARG A 192 16.15 -7.13 4.27
CA ARG A 192 16.20 -7.83 5.56
C ARG A 192 14.89 -8.55 5.80
N VAL A 193 14.92 -9.87 5.91
CA VAL A 193 13.73 -10.62 6.33
C VAL A 193 13.46 -10.39 7.82
N ARG A 194 12.19 -10.17 8.15
CA ARG A 194 11.73 -10.03 9.53
C ARG A 194 11.90 -11.35 10.27
N ARG A 195 12.66 -11.32 11.37
CA ARG A 195 12.88 -12.49 12.23
C ARG A 195 11.90 -12.59 13.39
N SER A 196 11.26 -11.48 13.78
CA SER A 196 10.24 -11.49 14.83
C SER A 196 8.97 -12.16 14.30
N ILE A 197 8.41 -13.11 15.06
CA ILE A 197 7.17 -13.79 14.69
C ILE A 197 6.01 -13.12 15.44
N PRO A 198 5.06 -12.46 14.76
CA PRO A 198 3.91 -11.84 15.40
C PRO A 198 3.07 -12.84 16.22
N SER A 199 2.41 -12.35 17.28
CA SER A 199 1.53 -13.18 18.12
C SER A 199 0.32 -13.79 17.39
N HIS A 200 -0.12 -13.17 16.30
CA HIS A 200 -1.22 -13.67 15.46
C HIS A 200 -0.77 -14.66 14.39
N VAL A 201 0.55 -14.83 14.19
CA VAL A 201 1.13 -15.76 13.23
C VAL A 201 1.43 -17.09 13.91
N LYS A 202 1.01 -18.19 13.29
CA LYS A 202 1.25 -19.56 13.77
C LYS A 202 2.01 -20.35 12.70
N PRO A 203 3.35 -20.34 12.72
CA PRO A 203 4.14 -20.97 11.66
C PRO A 203 4.10 -22.50 11.74
N GLY A 204 4.17 -23.15 10.58
CA GLY A 204 4.38 -24.60 10.47
C GLY A 204 5.85 -25.02 10.62
N PRO A 205 6.14 -26.33 10.62
CA PRO A 205 7.52 -26.84 10.58
C PRO A 205 8.29 -26.33 9.35
N GLY A 206 9.58 -26.01 9.49
CA GLY A 206 10.42 -25.53 8.38
C GLY A 206 10.40 -24.00 8.17
N TYR A 207 9.48 -23.29 8.83
CA TYR A 207 9.32 -21.85 8.65
C TYR A 207 10.54 -21.05 9.11
N VAL A 208 11.15 -21.41 10.25
CA VAL A 208 12.33 -20.71 10.78
C VAL A 208 13.53 -20.94 9.86
N GLU A 209 13.73 -22.17 9.39
CA GLU A 209 14.79 -22.52 8.43
C GLU A 209 14.62 -21.77 7.11
N PHE A 210 13.37 -21.57 6.67
CA PHE A 210 13.06 -20.77 5.49
C PHE A 210 13.39 -19.29 5.70
N LEU A 211 13.04 -18.71 6.85
CA LEU A 211 13.44 -17.34 7.19
C LEU A 211 14.96 -17.19 7.26
N ASP A 212 15.68 -18.16 7.82
CA ASP A 212 17.15 -18.13 7.88
C ASP A 212 17.78 -18.23 6.48
N ALA A 213 17.22 -19.04 5.58
CA ALA A 213 17.65 -19.09 4.18
C ALA A 213 17.43 -17.75 3.47
N LEU A 214 16.25 -17.13 3.65
CA LEU A 214 15.94 -15.80 3.11
C LEU A 214 16.82 -14.69 3.71
N ALA A 215 17.23 -14.83 4.97
CA ALA A 215 18.14 -13.88 5.60
C ALA A 215 19.56 -13.98 5.04
N HIS A 216 19.96 -15.14 4.53
CA HIS A 216 21.26 -15.34 3.90
C HIS A 216 21.23 -14.96 2.41
N ASP A 217 20.17 -15.33 1.70
CA ASP A 217 19.95 -15.03 0.30
C ASP A 217 18.53 -14.49 0.08
N PRO A 218 18.35 -13.16 0.19
CA PRO A 218 17.04 -12.58 -0.05
C PRO A 218 16.59 -12.75 -1.51
N SER A 219 17.46 -13.03 -2.49
CA SER A 219 17.02 -13.20 -3.89
C SER A 219 16.10 -14.42 -4.09
N MET A 220 16.08 -15.36 -3.14
CA MET A 220 15.22 -16.55 -3.20
C MET A 220 13.72 -16.23 -3.32
N HIS A 221 13.26 -15.06 -2.88
CA HIS A 221 11.84 -14.65 -3.00
C HIS A 221 11.51 -13.91 -4.32
N HIS A 222 12.48 -13.69 -5.21
CA HIS A 222 12.26 -12.92 -6.44
C HIS A 222 11.39 -13.66 -7.45
N VAL A 223 11.36 -14.98 -7.44
CA VAL A 223 10.49 -15.78 -8.31
C VAL A 223 9.38 -16.40 -7.48
N LEU A 224 8.14 -16.05 -7.78
CA LEU A 224 6.95 -16.58 -7.10
C LEU A 224 6.64 -17.99 -7.59
N LYS A 225 7.45 -18.97 -7.18
CA LYS A 225 7.23 -20.36 -7.54
C LYS A 225 5.96 -20.89 -6.88
N PRO A 226 5.15 -21.73 -7.55
CA PRO A 226 3.90 -22.26 -6.98
C PRO A 226 4.10 -23.09 -5.70
N ASP A 227 5.25 -23.76 -5.57
CA ASP A 227 5.63 -24.58 -4.41
C ASP A 227 6.26 -23.78 -3.27
N LEU A 228 6.58 -22.50 -3.50
CA LEU A 228 7.10 -21.59 -2.49
C LEU A 228 5.94 -21.03 -1.67
N ALA A 229 5.52 -21.80 -0.67
CA ALA A 229 4.50 -21.37 0.29
C ALA A 229 5.07 -20.29 1.22
N PHE A 230 4.46 -19.12 1.24
CA PHE A 230 4.68 -18.07 2.23
C PHE A 230 3.55 -18.15 3.27
N ASP A 231 3.53 -19.27 4.00
CA ASP A 231 2.48 -19.64 4.95
C ASP A 231 3.00 -19.57 6.40
N PRO A 232 2.41 -18.72 7.27
CA PRO A 232 1.24 -17.88 7.00
C PRO A 232 1.58 -16.55 6.32
N GLU A 233 2.80 -16.05 6.50
CA GLU A 233 3.30 -14.85 5.82
C GLU A 233 4.83 -14.77 5.91
N VAL A 234 5.46 -13.95 5.07
CA VAL A 234 6.85 -13.50 5.23
C VAL A 234 6.93 -12.00 4.99
N VAL A 235 7.69 -11.29 5.82
CA VAL A 235 7.88 -9.85 5.74
C VAL A 235 9.36 -9.52 5.50
N PHE A 236 9.64 -8.57 4.61
CA PHE A 236 10.97 -8.00 4.38
C PHE A 236 10.96 -6.49 4.61
N PHE A 237 12.08 -5.95 5.07
CA PHE A 237 12.38 -4.52 5.14
C PHE A 237 13.41 -4.22 4.04
N ILE A 238 13.12 -3.24 3.20
CA ILE A 238 13.82 -2.97 1.95
C ILE A 238 14.22 -1.50 1.91
N ASP A 239 15.52 -1.25 1.73
CA ASP A 239 16.05 0.10 1.53
C ASP A 239 16.03 0.44 0.03
N TYR A 240 15.15 1.35 -0.37
CA TYR A 240 14.96 1.72 -1.77
C TYR A 240 15.90 2.84 -2.23
N LEU A 241 16.33 2.73 -3.48
CA LEU A 241 16.97 3.76 -4.27
C LEU A 241 15.93 4.47 -5.13
N ALA A 242 16.03 5.80 -5.18
CA ALA A 242 15.22 6.63 -6.05
C ALA A 242 15.94 6.90 -7.38
N ASP A 243 15.16 7.12 -8.43
CA ASP A 243 15.61 7.70 -9.70
C ASP A 243 15.89 9.21 -9.56
N GLU A 244 16.27 9.84 -10.68
CA GLU A 244 16.54 11.27 -10.78
C GLU A 244 15.35 12.18 -10.46
N ASP A 245 14.12 11.67 -10.58
CA ASP A 245 12.87 12.38 -10.29
C ASP A 245 12.39 12.14 -8.84
N GLY A 246 13.15 11.36 -8.06
CA GLY A 246 12.88 11.03 -6.67
C GLY A 246 11.91 9.87 -6.46
N TRP A 247 11.69 9.02 -7.46
CA TRP A 247 10.82 7.84 -7.41
C TRP A 247 11.60 6.54 -7.28
N ALA A 248 11.20 5.70 -6.33
CA ALA A 248 11.55 4.30 -6.28
C ALA A 248 10.47 3.46 -6.98
N HIS A 249 10.88 2.34 -7.58
CA HIS A 249 10.02 1.53 -8.44
C HIS A 249 10.01 0.06 -8.03
N SER A 250 8.86 -0.60 -8.17
CA SER A 250 8.70 -2.04 -7.99
C SER A 250 7.71 -2.59 -9.01
N ILE A 251 8.07 -3.71 -9.64
CA ILE A 251 7.21 -4.43 -10.59
C ILE A 251 7.15 -5.93 -10.29
N GLN A 252 5.96 -6.52 -10.46
CA GLN A 252 5.78 -7.97 -10.59
C GLN A 252 5.65 -8.30 -12.08
N VAL A 253 6.71 -8.78 -12.72
CA VAL A 253 6.70 -9.17 -14.13
C VAL A 253 6.08 -10.55 -14.28
N HIS A 254 4.96 -10.63 -14.98
CA HIS A 254 4.23 -11.87 -15.22
C HIS A 254 4.84 -12.73 -16.33
N PRO A 255 4.49 -14.02 -16.42
CA PRO A 255 4.94 -14.90 -17.51
C PRO A 255 4.57 -14.42 -18.92
N ASP A 256 3.54 -13.59 -19.06
CA ASP A 256 3.10 -13.00 -20.33
C ASP A 256 3.79 -11.66 -20.67
N GLY A 257 4.73 -11.22 -19.83
CA GLY A 257 5.50 -9.98 -20.00
C GLY A 257 4.85 -8.73 -19.42
N ARG A 258 3.54 -8.73 -19.10
CA ARG A 258 2.90 -7.60 -18.39
C ARG A 258 3.42 -7.49 -16.96
N ALA A 259 3.18 -6.37 -16.30
CA ALA A 259 3.52 -6.25 -14.88
C ALA A 259 2.48 -5.52 -14.04
N ASP A 260 2.42 -5.85 -12.75
CA ASP A 260 1.85 -4.95 -11.74
C ASP A 260 2.93 -3.97 -11.30
N TYR A 261 2.56 -2.72 -10.99
CA TYR A 261 3.51 -1.63 -10.75
C TYR A 261 3.15 -0.81 -9.51
N VAL A 262 4.18 -0.50 -8.72
CA VAL A 262 4.12 0.46 -7.62
C VAL A 262 5.33 1.37 -7.68
N ALA A 263 5.10 2.67 -7.49
CA ALA A 263 6.16 3.65 -7.23
C ALA A 263 5.84 4.49 -6.00
N HIS A 264 6.88 4.95 -5.32
CA HIS A 264 6.78 5.82 -4.14
C HIS A 264 8.00 6.74 -4.07
N ARG A 265 7.92 7.79 -3.25
CA ARG A 265 9.06 8.68 -2.99
C ARG A 265 9.76 8.29 -1.68
N PRO A 266 11.00 7.76 -1.71
CA PRO A 266 11.73 7.40 -0.49
C PRO A 266 11.95 8.58 0.47
N GLU A 267 12.04 9.81 -0.05
CA GLU A 267 12.14 11.02 0.81
C GLU A 267 10.91 11.21 1.71
N GLN A 268 9.74 10.77 1.26
CA GLN A 268 8.47 10.87 2.00
C GLN A 268 8.16 9.59 2.79
N LEU A 269 8.57 8.45 2.25
CA LEU A 269 8.29 7.09 2.73
C LEU A 269 9.59 6.27 2.68
N ASP A 270 10.42 6.47 3.69
CA ASP A 270 11.81 6.00 3.74
C ASP A 270 11.98 4.53 4.13
N HIS A 271 10.88 3.81 4.37
CA HIS A 271 10.88 2.38 4.68
C HIS A 271 10.08 1.62 3.63
N GLY A 272 10.75 0.73 2.89
CA GLY A 272 10.07 -0.26 2.07
C GLY A 272 9.72 -1.49 2.90
N VAL A 273 8.46 -1.89 2.92
CA VAL A 273 8.06 -3.18 3.52
C VAL A 273 7.53 -4.08 2.41
N ARG A 274 7.96 -5.33 2.35
CA ARG A 274 7.33 -6.34 1.48
C ARG A 274 6.66 -7.38 2.36
N TRP A 275 5.42 -7.72 2.04
CA TRP A 275 4.65 -8.74 2.76
C TRP A 275 4.12 -9.75 1.74
N ILE A 276 4.35 -11.03 1.97
CA ILE A 276 3.85 -12.09 1.11
C ILE A 276 3.08 -13.07 1.97
N CYS A 277 1.82 -13.30 1.64
CA CYS A 277 0.95 -14.25 2.31
C CYS A 277 0.31 -15.14 1.22
N ARG A 278 0.67 -16.42 1.21
CA ARG A 278 0.13 -17.40 0.28
C ARG A 278 -0.35 -18.60 1.06
N THR A 279 -1.63 -18.62 1.39
CA THR A 279 -2.32 -19.68 2.11
C THR A 279 -3.50 -20.20 1.26
N PRO A 280 -4.15 -21.31 1.64
CA PRO A 280 -5.35 -21.76 0.94
C PRO A 280 -6.50 -20.73 0.92
N ASP A 281 -6.54 -19.82 1.89
CA ASP A 281 -7.63 -18.88 2.10
C ASP A 281 -7.30 -17.44 1.66
N GLN A 282 -6.01 -17.12 1.46
CA GLN A 282 -5.53 -15.78 1.11
C GLN A 282 -4.32 -15.86 0.18
N ASP A 283 -4.28 -14.98 -0.82
CA ASP A 283 -3.15 -14.90 -1.76
C ASP A 283 -2.85 -13.43 -2.05
N ALA A 284 -1.79 -12.93 -1.42
CA ALA A 284 -1.48 -11.52 -1.35
C ALA A 284 0.03 -11.24 -1.45
N LEU A 285 0.34 -10.17 -2.17
CA LEU A 285 1.67 -9.62 -2.35
C LEU A 285 1.63 -8.12 -2.09
N GLY A 286 2.16 -7.73 -0.93
CA GLY A 286 2.68 -6.39 -0.73
C GLY A 286 3.96 -6.20 -1.54
N LEU A 287 3.82 -5.87 -2.83
CA LEU A 287 4.96 -5.73 -3.76
C LEU A 287 6.01 -4.78 -3.18
N VAL A 288 5.50 -3.64 -2.71
CA VAL A 288 6.07 -2.79 -1.67
C VAL A 288 4.90 -2.14 -0.94
N LEU A 289 5.04 -1.98 0.37
CA LEU A 289 4.16 -1.24 1.26
C LEU A 289 4.97 -0.02 1.77
N PRO A 290 5.03 1.08 1.00
CA PRO A 290 5.81 2.26 1.35
C PRO A 290 5.39 2.84 2.70
N ALA A 291 6.35 3.10 3.58
CA ALA A 291 6.10 3.43 4.97
C ALA A 291 7.10 4.45 5.53
N THR A 292 6.78 5.00 6.70
CA THR A 292 7.69 5.84 7.51
C THR A 292 8.41 5.06 8.60
N ALA A 293 8.04 3.79 8.81
CA ALA A 293 8.55 2.89 9.84
C ALA A 293 8.27 1.43 9.46
N GLU A 294 8.92 0.47 10.12
CA GLU A 294 8.65 -0.97 9.96
C GLU A 294 7.33 -1.34 10.69
N PRO A 295 6.66 -2.47 10.34
CA PRO A 295 5.35 -2.83 10.90
C PRO A 295 5.44 -3.50 12.28
N GLU A 296 6.49 -3.24 13.07
CA GLU A 296 6.76 -3.91 14.35
C GLU A 296 6.06 -3.28 15.57
N GLY A 297 5.25 -2.24 15.36
CA GLY A 297 4.48 -1.58 16.42
C GLY A 297 5.15 -0.32 16.98
N TYR A 298 4.37 0.52 17.64
CA TYR A 298 4.82 1.86 18.05
C TYR A 298 6.03 1.82 19.00
N SER A 299 5.99 1.01 20.05
CA SER A 299 7.08 0.97 21.05
C SER A 299 8.40 0.47 20.45
N ALA A 300 8.34 -0.52 19.57
CA ALA A 300 9.51 -1.05 18.86
C ALA A 300 10.12 0.00 17.93
N GLU A 301 9.29 0.63 17.08
CA GLU A 301 9.74 1.64 16.13
C GLU A 301 10.25 2.92 16.82
N LYS A 302 9.69 3.26 17.98
CA LYS A 302 10.19 4.35 18.82
C LYS A 302 11.59 4.05 19.37
N ALA A 303 11.85 2.82 19.81
CA ALA A 303 13.17 2.42 20.28
C ALA A 303 14.22 2.43 19.15
N LYS A 304 13.80 2.16 17.91
CA LYS A 304 14.66 2.27 16.71
C LYS A 304 14.89 3.70 16.22
N GLY A 305 14.05 4.65 16.64
CA GLY A 305 14.10 6.04 16.19
C GLY A 305 13.36 6.32 14.89
N ASN A 306 12.44 5.45 14.49
CA ASN A 306 11.73 5.55 13.21
C ASN A 306 10.49 6.46 13.27
N ILE A 307 10.04 6.83 14.46
CA ILE A 307 8.86 7.70 14.65
C ILE A 307 9.13 9.09 14.08
N LYS A 308 8.28 9.52 13.15
CA LYS A 308 8.33 10.88 12.60
C LYS A 308 7.63 11.84 13.57
N VAL A 309 8.01 13.11 13.54
CA VAL A 309 7.38 14.16 14.35
C VAL A 309 6.82 15.23 13.42
N LEU A 310 5.51 15.46 13.51
CA LEU A 310 4.80 16.49 12.78
C LEU A 310 4.49 17.67 13.71
N GLU A 311 5.14 18.80 13.47
CA GLU A 311 4.96 20.02 14.25
C GLU A 311 3.52 20.54 14.21
N GLY A 312 3.14 21.33 15.22
CA GLY A 312 1.82 21.94 15.29
C GLY A 312 1.53 22.83 14.07
N GLY A 313 0.35 22.67 13.45
CA GLY A 313 -0.04 23.39 12.24
C GLY A 313 0.67 22.95 10.95
N SER A 314 1.63 22.02 11.03
CA SER A 314 2.37 21.54 9.86
C SER A 314 1.63 20.42 9.13
N THR A 315 1.99 20.21 7.86
CA THR A 315 1.44 19.15 7.01
C THR A 315 2.55 18.22 6.56
N TRP A 316 2.32 16.92 6.72
CA TRP A 316 3.11 15.85 6.10
C TRP A 316 2.39 15.35 4.84
N ARG A 317 3.14 14.96 3.82
CA ARG A 317 2.61 14.46 2.55
C ARG A 317 3.38 13.25 2.08
N CYS A 318 2.68 12.31 1.45
CA CYS A 318 3.29 11.29 0.60
C CYS A 318 2.56 11.12 -0.74
N ASP A 319 3.32 10.66 -1.73
CA ASP A 319 2.89 10.43 -3.10
C ASP A 319 3.32 9.04 -3.57
N MET A 320 2.41 8.34 -4.22
CA MET A 320 2.59 6.98 -4.75
C MET A 320 1.88 6.84 -6.10
N VAL A 321 2.32 5.86 -6.88
CA VAL A 321 1.64 5.43 -8.10
C VAL A 321 1.41 3.93 -8.02
N VAL A 322 0.24 3.48 -8.43
CA VAL A 322 -0.10 2.04 -8.52
C VAL A 322 -0.75 1.75 -9.86
N GLY A 323 -0.52 0.57 -10.43
CA GLY A 323 -1.13 0.24 -11.71
C GLY A 323 -0.63 -1.04 -12.34
N ALA A 324 -0.86 -1.15 -13.65
CA ALA A 324 -0.37 -2.21 -14.50
C ALA A 324 0.44 -1.63 -15.68
N LEU A 325 1.37 -2.43 -16.18
CA LEU A 325 2.21 -2.14 -17.32
C LEU A 325 1.97 -3.18 -18.42
N THR A 326 1.90 -2.71 -19.66
CA THR A 326 2.00 -3.55 -20.86
C THR A 326 3.40 -4.21 -20.95
N PRO A 327 3.60 -5.20 -21.82
CA PRO A 327 4.90 -5.85 -21.96
C PRO A 327 6.05 -4.88 -22.29
N ASP A 328 5.80 -3.91 -23.17
CA ASP A 328 6.81 -2.92 -23.56
C ASP A 328 7.13 -1.95 -22.40
N GLU A 329 6.09 -1.48 -21.68
CA GLU A 329 6.25 -0.64 -20.49
C GLU A 329 6.99 -1.38 -19.36
N ALA A 330 6.69 -2.66 -19.14
CA ALA A 330 7.33 -3.50 -18.13
C ALA A 330 8.82 -3.73 -18.45
N ALA A 331 9.16 -4.01 -19.70
CA ALA A 331 10.56 -4.16 -20.13
C ALA A 331 11.36 -2.86 -20.00
N ALA A 332 10.75 -1.72 -20.36
CA ALA A 332 11.36 -0.41 -20.17
C ALA A 332 11.57 -0.09 -18.68
N MET A 333 10.58 -0.39 -17.83
CA MET A 333 10.68 -0.17 -16.38
C MET A 333 11.74 -1.08 -15.73
N ALA A 334 11.83 -2.35 -16.14
CA ALA A 334 12.89 -3.25 -15.67
C ALA A 334 14.28 -2.70 -16.02
N THR A 335 14.47 -2.22 -17.26
CA THR A 335 15.72 -1.59 -17.71
C THR A 335 16.05 -0.34 -16.88
N LYS A 336 15.03 0.49 -16.57
CA LYS A 336 15.19 1.66 -15.71
C LYS A 336 15.62 1.25 -14.30
N ILE A 337 14.97 0.26 -13.70
CA ILE A 337 15.31 -0.26 -12.36
C ILE A 337 16.75 -0.77 -12.33
N ASP A 338 17.19 -1.53 -13.34
CA ASP A 338 18.57 -2.01 -13.45
C ASP A 338 19.57 -0.85 -13.51
N GLY A 339 19.22 0.24 -14.22
CA GLY A 339 20.02 1.46 -14.28
C GLY A 339 20.14 2.17 -12.93
N ILE A 340 19.07 2.19 -12.12
CA ILE A 340 19.08 2.77 -10.77
C ILE A 340 19.94 1.94 -9.82
N VAL A 341 19.84 0.61 -9.89
CA VAL A 341 20.55 -0.30 -8.98
C VAL A 341 22.03 -0.45 -9.35
N GLY A 342 22.36 -0.33 -10.64
CA GLY A 342 23.73 -0.45 -11.15
C GLY A 342 24.57 0.82 -11.11
N GLY A 343 23.96 1.98 -10.87
CA GLY A 343 24.62 3.30 -10.74
C GLY A 343 25.14 3.58 -9.34
#